data_AF-A0A1H2BNG6-F1
#
_entry.id   AF-A0A1H2BNG6-F1
#
_cell.length_a   1.000
_cell.length_b   1.000
_cell.length_c   1.000
_cell.angle_alpha   90.00
_cell.angle_beta   90.00
_cell.angle_gamma   90.00
#
_symmetry.space_group_name_H-M   'P 1'
#
loop_
_entity.id
_entity.type
_entity.pdbx_description
1 polymer ?
#
loop_
_entity_poly.entity_id
_entity_poly.type
_entity_poly.pdbx_seq_one_letter_code
_entity_poly.pdbx_strand_id
1 'polypeptide(L)'
;MLASEQDRRNDLKNHLKNDLYGWIDTAAPELLRASRELVERGEASRVSDEAVAQILTAAIRLYVAKSDGEERTFPPIAGTRDSEMTPTELLSAVSEMLRALHLGPMELALWYRRRPDKDSYFPGRQS
;
A
#
# COMPACT_ATOMS: atom_id res chain seq x y z
N MET A 1 5.95 -6.19 38.48
CA MET A 1 5.00 -5.09 38.21
C MET A 1 4.90 -4.99 36.69
N LEU A 2 3.87 -5.59 36.09
CA LEU A 2 3.74 -5.71 34.62
C LEU A 2 2.95 -4.49 34.12
N ALA A 3 3.61 -3.57 33.42
CA ALA A 3 2.92 -2.50 32.70
C ALA A 3 1.89 -3.14 31.75
N SER A 4 0.63 -2.73 31.91
CA SER A 4 -0.50 -3.34 31.22
C SER A 4 -0.29 -3.26 29.71
N GLU A 5 -0.67 -4.29 28.98
CA GLU A 5 -0.59 -4.33 27.51
C GLU A 5 -1.43 -3.22 26.84
N GLN A 6 -2.33 -2.63 27.63
CA GLN A 6 -3.10 -1.44 27.30
C GLN A 6 -2.24 -0.16 27.39
N ASP A 7 -1.40 -0.02 28.41
CA ASP A 7 -0.49 1.12 28.57
C ASP A 7 0.58 1.13 27.47
N ARG A 8 1.17 -0.02 27.14
CA ARG A 8 2.14 -0.11 26.04
C ARG A 8 1.54 0.24 24.67
N ARG A 9 0.29 -0.13 24.41
CA ARG A 9 -0.42 0.26 23.18
C ARG A 9 -0.78 1.74 23.17
N ASN A 10 -1.12 2.32 24.31
CA ASN A 10 -1.39 3.75 24.43
C ASN A 10 -0.12 4.58 24.25
N ASP A 11 1.02 4.15 24.80
CA ASP A 11 2.31 4.83 24.62
C ASP A 11 2.81 4.78 23.17
N LEU A 12 2.59 3.66 22.47
CA LEU A 12 2.93 3.54 21.05
C LEU A 12 2.03 4.44 20.18
N LYS A 13 0.72 4.48 20.46
CA LYS A 13 -0.21 5.41 19.79
C LYS A 13 0.12 6.87 20.08
N ASN A 14 0.56 7.20 21.29
CA ASN A 14 0.96 8.55 21.67
C ASN A 14 2.29 8.96 21.04
N HIS A 15 3.26 8.05 20.89
CA HIS A 15 4.49 8.31 20.14
C HIS A 15 4.22 8.54 18.66
N LEU A 16 3.36 7.72 18.03
CA LEU A 16 2.95 7.91 16.63
C LEU A 16 2.22 9.24 16.42
N LYS A 17 1.42 9.70 17.40
CA LYS A 17 0.78 11.03 17.36
C LYS A 17 1.76 12.21 17.51
N ASN A 18 2.94 11.98 18.09
CA ASN A 18 3.97 12.98 18.30
C ASN A 18 5.16 12.84 17.32
N ASP A 19 4.98 12.03 16.28
CA ASP A 19 5.90 11.88 15.16
C ASP A 19 5.62 12.95 14.10
N LEU A 20 6.67 13.46 13.45
CA LEU A 20 6.60 14.44 12.36
C LEU A 20 5.66 14.00 11.22
N TYR A 21 5.46 12.69 11.06
CA TYR A 21 4.61 12.10 10.01
C TYR A 21 3.34 11.40 10.54
N GLY A 22 3.07 11.49 11.85
CA GLY A 22 1.91 10.84 12.49
C GLY A 22 0.54 11.30 11.99
N TRP A 23 0.48 12.48 11.37
CA TRP A 23 -0.72 12.97 10.72
C TRP A 23 -1.17 12.08 9.56
N ILE A 24 -0.25 11.36 8.89
CA ILE A 24 -0.57 10.45 7.78
C ILE A 24 -1.47 9.31 8.27
N ASP A 25 -1.18 8.73 9.45
CA ASP A 25 -1.99 7.66 10.04
C ASP A 25 -3.40 8.15 10.41
N THR A 26 -3.55 9.44 10.70
CA THR A 26 -4.86 10.05 10.99
C THR A 26 -5.60 10.41 9.70
N ALA A 27 -4.90 10.86 8.66
CA ALA A 27 -5.48 11.26 7.39
C ALA A 27 -5.87 10.05 6.50
N ALA A 28 -5.14 8.94 6.56
CA ALA A 28 -5.38 7.76 5.73
C ALA A 28 -6.81 7.19 5.84
N PRO A 29 -7.39 6.94 7.04
CA PRO A 29 -8.76 6.43 7.14
C PRO A 29 -9.80 7.45 6.66
N GLU A 30 -9.58 8.75 6.90
CA GLU A 30 -10.47 9.82 6.42
C GLU A 30 -10.46 9.93 4.89
N LEU A 31 -9.26 9.83 4.29
CA LEU A 31 -9.10 9.82 2.83
C LEU A 31 -9.83 8.64 2.20
N LEU A 32 -9.69 7.43 2.77
CA LEU A 32 -10.36 6.23 2.27
C LEU A 32 -11.90 6.33 2.41
N ARG A 33 -12.39 6.87 3.53
CA ARG A 33 -13.83 7.13 3.72
C ARG A 33 -14.35 8.13 2.68
N ALA A 34 -13.67 9.26 2.52
CA ALA A 34 -14.06 10.31 1.58
C ALA A 34 -14.00 9.82 0.12
N SER A 35 -13.01 9.00 -0.25
CA SER A 35 -12.93 8.44 -1.60
C SER A 35 -14.11 7.53 -1.92
N ARG A 36 -14.57 6.71 -0.97
CA ARG A 36 -15.78 5.89 -1.15
C ARG A 36 -17.00 6.75 -1.42
N GLU A 37 -17.23 7.74 -0.56
CA GLU A 37 -18.38 8.64 -0.68
C GLU A 37 -18.38 9.39 -2.03
N LEU A 38 -17.21 9.85 -2.49
CA LEU A 38 -17.08 10.55 -3.77
C LEU A 38 -17.36 9.62 -4.95
N VAL A 39 -16.85 8.39 -4.94
CA VAL A 39 -17.06 7.42 -6.03
C VAL A 39 -18.52 6.98 -6.07
N GLU A 40 -19.12 6.64 -4.93
CA GLU A 40 -20.52 6.22 -4.83
C GLU A 40 -21.50 7.31 -5.31
N ARG A 41 -21.15 8.59 -5.11
CA ARG A 41 -21.94 9.74 -5.56
C ARG A 41 -21.64 10.17 -7.00
N GLY A 42 -20.65 9.58 -7.66
CA GLY A 42 -20.20 10.02 -8.99
C GLY A 42 -19.54 11.41 -8.97
N GLU A 43 -19.01 11.83 -7.83
CA GLU A 43 -18.44 13.16 -7.58
C GLU A 43 -16.90 13.16 -7.57
N ALA A 44 -16.27 12.11 -8.10
CA ALA A 44 -14.81 11.97 -8.13
C ALA A 44 -14.08 13.18 -8.78
N SER A 45 -14.73 13.85 -9.74
CA SER A 45 -14.20 15.07 -10.40
C SER A 45 -14.01 16.28 -9.48
N ARG A 46 -14.51 16.22 -8.23
CA ARG A 46 -14.29 17.25 -7.21
C ARG A 46 -12.86 17.23 -6.66
N VAL A 47 -12.13 16.13 -6.83
CA VAL A 47 -10.72 16.02 -6.48
C VAL A 47 -9.91 16.22 -7.76
N SER A 48 -8.88 17.07 -7.71
CA SER A 48 -8.05 17.32 -8.89
C SER A 48 -7.21 16.10 -9.26
N ASP A 49 -6.98 15.91 -10.56
CA ASP A 49 -6.11 14.85 -11.09
C ASP A 49 -4.71 14.91 -10.47
N GLU A 50 -4.19 16.11 -10.24
CA GLU A 50 -2.89 16.32 -9.60
C GLU A 50 -2.88 15.80 -8.15
N ALA A 51 -3.93 16.05 -7.37
CA ALA A 51 -4.02 15.55 -6.00
C ALA A 51 -4.08 14.02 -5.99
N VAL A 52 -4.86 13.41 -6.88
CA VAL A 52 -4.93 11.94 -7.03
C VAL A 52 -3.56 11.37 -7.41
N ALA A 53 -2.84 12.01 -8.35
CA ALA A 53 -1.51 11.58 -8.76
C ALA A 53 -0.49 11.66 -7.61
N GLN A 54 -0.52 12.73 -6.81
CA GLN A 54 0.36 12.89 -5.65
C GLN A 54 0.08 11.85 -4.56
N ILE A 55 -1.20 11.59 -4.26
CA ILE A 55 -1.63 10.56 -3.29
C ILE A 55 -1.12 9.19 -3.74
N LEU A 56 -1.38 8.82 -5.00
CA LEU A 56 -0.97 7.53 -5.55
C LEU A 56 0.56 7.35 -5.50
N THR A 57 1.29 8.39 -5.89
CA THR A 57 2.77 8.40 -5.86
C THR A 57 3.29 8.22 -4.43
N ALA A 58 2.74 8.93 -3.45
CA ALA A 58 3.13 8.82 -2.06
C ALA A 58 2.83 7.42 -1.49
N ALA A 59 1.62 6.89 -1.77
CA ALA A 59 1.20 5.57 -1.32
C ALA A 59 2.11 4.46 -1.86
N ILE A 60 2.43 4.47 -3.17
CA ILE A 60 3.32 3.50 -3.79
C ILE A 60 4.72 3.57 -3.18
N ARG A 61 5.29 4.76 -3.01
CA ARG A 61 6.62 4.95 -2.40
C ARG A 61 6.69 4.38 -0.99
N LEU A 62 5.67 4.68 -0.17
CA LEU A 62 5.58 4.16 1.19
C LEU A 62 5.38 2.65 1.23
N TYR A 63 4.56 2.10 0.33
CA TYR A 63 4.34 0.66 0.25
C TYR A 63 5.63 -0.08 -0.10
N VAL A 64 6.32 0.33 -1.18
CA VAL A 64 7.59 -0.28 -1.60
C VAL A 64 8.64 -0.22 -0.50
N ALA A 65 8.79 0.95 0.15
CA ALA A 65 9.76 1.11 1.23
C ALA A 65 9.47 0.18 2.43
N LYS A 66 8.19 -0.03 2.77
CA LYS A 66 7.78 -0.93 3.86
C LYS A 66 7.85 -2.40 3.48
N SER A 67 7.52 -2.76 2.22
CA SER A 67 7.58 -4.15 1.76
C SER A 67 9.00 -4.66 1.57
N ASP A 68 9.91 -3.80 1.10
CA ASP A 68 11.30 -4.18 0.86
C ASP A 68 12.14 -4.19 2.14
N GLY A 69 11.80 -3.34 3.12
CA GLY A 69 12.63 -3.12 4.31
C GLY A 69 12.31 -3.97 5.54
N GLU A 70 11.09 -4.52 5.67
CA GLU A 70 10.64 -5.09 6.96
C GLU A 70 10.36 -6.61 6.99
N GLU A 71 10.60 -7.39 5.91
CA GLU A 71 10.13 -8.80 5.79
C GLU A 71 8.64 -9.00 6.13
N ARG A 72 7.88 -7.90 6.19
CA ARG A 72 6.47 -7.85 6.57
C ARG A 72 5.63 -7.76 5.32
N THR A 73 5.08 -8.89 4.92
CA THR A 73 4.03 -8.92 3.90
C THR A 73 2.73 -8.43 4.53
N PHE A 74 2.35 -7.18 4.28
CA PHE A 74 1.01 -6.66 4.58
C PHE A 74 0.26 -6.39 3.27
N PRO A 75 -1.08 -6.50 3.26
CA PRO A 75 -1.84 -6.33 2.03
C PRO A 75 -1.74 -4.88 1.52
N PRO A 76 -1.47 -4.66 0.22
CA PRO A 76 -1.37 -3.31 -0.37
C PRO A 76 -2.72 -2.57 -0.45
N ILE A 77 -3.82 -3.31 -0.38
CA ILE A 77 -5.18 -2.79 -0.52
C ILE A 77 -5.88 -2.97 0.82
N ALA A 78 -6.51 -1.90 1.31
CA ALA A 78 -7.31 -1.93 2.53
C ALA A 78 -8.51 -2.88 2.37
N GLY A 79 -9.08 -3.35 3.48
CA GLY A 79 -10.28 -4.20 3.49
C GLY A 79 -10.04 -5.61 4.03
N THR A 80 -11.06 -6.19 4.66
CA THR A 80 -10.93 -7.51 5.32
C THR A 80 -11.70 -8.63 4.67
N ARG A 81 -12.72 -8.39 3.83
CA ARG A 81 -13.58 -9.47 3.27
C ARG A 81 -14.23 -9.16 1.92
N ASP A 82 -14.60 -7.91 1.68
CA ASP A 82 -14.92 -7.41 0.34
C ASP A 82 -13.75 -6.51 -0.06
N SER A 83 -13.08 -6.84 -1.15
CA SER A 83 -11.93 -6.06 -1.63
C SER A 83 -12.42 -4.63 -1.85
N GLU A 84 -11.81 -3.66 -1.16
CA GLU A 84 -12.10 -2.20 -1.29
C GLU A 84 -11.90 -1.67 -2.71
N MET A 85 -11.39 -2.53 -3.58
CA MET A 85 -11.15 -2.31 -4.98
C MET A 85 -11.55 -3.57 -5.73
N THR A 86 -12.34 -3.42 -6.79
CA THR A 86 -12.67 -4.52 -7.68
C THR A 86 -11.46 -4.91 -8.54
N PRO A 87 -11.39 -6.15 -9.05
CA PRO A 87 -10.32 -6.57 -9.94
C PRO A 87 -10.19 -5.68 -11.19
N THR A 88 -11.31 -5.20 -11.73
CA THR A 88 -11.33 -4.33 -12.92
C THR A 88 -10.71 -2.97 -12.61
N GLU A 89 -11.07 -2.33 -11.50
CA GLU A 89 -10.49 -1.04 -11.10
C GLU A 89 -8.98 -1.16 -10.93
N LEU A 90 -8.51 -2.23 -10.28
CA LEU A 90 -7.10 -2.50 -10.10
C LEU A 90 -6.39 -2.68 -11.45
N LEU A 91 -6.90 -3.54 -12.33
CA LEU A 91 -6.29 -3.81 -13.63
C LEU A 91 -6.27 -2.58 -14.53
N SER A 92 -7.35 -1.79 -14.53
CA SER A 92 -7.42 -0.51 -15.22
C SER A 92 -6.34 0.44 -14.70
N ALA A 93 -6.27 0.67 -13.39
CA ALA A 93 -5.26 1.55 -12.80
C ALA A 93 -3.83 1.12 -13.13
N VAL A 94 -3.52 -0.18 -13.00
CA VAL A 94 -2.20 -0.73 -13.35
C VAL A 94 -1.89 -0.53 -14.84
N SER A 95 -2.85 -0.78 -15.72
CA SER A 95 -2.67 -0.59 -17.17
C SER A 95 -2.37 0.87 -17.52
N GLU A 96 -3.07 1.81 -16.88
CA GLU A 96 -2.82 3.24 -17.05
C GLU A 96 -1.43 3.63 -16.54
N MET A 97 -1.02 3.14 -15.38
CA MET A 97 0.32 3.40 -14.82
C MET A 97 1.44 2.87 -15.72
N LEU A 98 1.30 1.64 -16.24
CA LEU A 98 2.28 1.06 -17.17
C LEU A 98 2.39 1.90 -18.44
N ARG A 99 1.26 2.36 -18.99
CA ARG A 99 1.25 3.23 -20.16
C ARG A 99 1.90 4.58 -19.87
N ALA A 100 1.60 5.17 -18.72
CA ALA A 100 2.19 6.44 -18.29
C ALA A 100 3.71 6.35 -18.08
N LEU A 101 4.21 5.18 -17.66
CA LEU A 101 5.63 4.92 -17.49
C LEU A 101 6.31 4.35 -18.76
N HIS A 102 5.57 4.23 -19.86
CA HIS A 102 6.03 3.62 -21.11
C HIS A 102 6.58 2.19 -20.94
N LEU A 103 6.07 1.44 -19.96
CA LEU A 103 6.44 0.06 -19.71
C LEU A 103 5.62 -0.87 -20.61
N GLY A 104 6.32 -1.66 -21.42
CA GLY A 104 5.74 -2.68 -22.27
C GLY A 104 5.46 -4.00 -21.53
N PRO A 105 4.66 -4.89 -22.13
CA PRO A 105 4.37 -6.22 -21.58
C PRO A 105 5.62 -7.08 -21.32
N MET A 106 6.71 -6.81 -22.03
CA MET A 106 7.98 -7.52 -21.87
C MET A 106 8.68 -7.18 -20.55
N GLU A 107 8.68 -5.91 -20.11
CA GLU A 107 9.26 -5.52 -18.82
C GLU A 107 8.52 -6.20 -17.67
N LEU A 108 7.18 -6.22 -17.72
CA LEU A 108 6.36 -6.95 -16.75
C LEU A 108 6.75 -8.44 -16.69
N ALA A 109 6.89 -9.11 -17.83
CA ALA A 109 7.24 -10.53 -17.88
C ALA A 109 8.60 -10.83 -17.22
N LEU A 110 9.56 -9.90 -17.29
CA LEU A 110 10.86 -10.03 -16.62
C LEU A 110 10.75 -9.90 -15.09
N TRP A 111 9.90 -9.01 -14.60
CA TRP A 111 9.63 -8.87 -13.16
C TRP A 111 8.84 -10.05 -12.57
N TYR A 112 7.82 -10.55 -13.28
CA TYR A 112 7.08 -11.74 -12.84
C TYR A 112 7.93 -13.01 -12.75
N ARG A 113 9.00 -13.11 -13.56
CA ARG A 113 9.97 -14.22 -13.49
C ARG A 113 10.92 -14.09 -12.30
N ARG A 114 11.24 -12.87 -11.86
CA ARG A 114 12.01 -12.61 -10.63
C ARG A 114 11.07 -12.68 -9.42
N ARG A 115 10.66 -13.88 -9.05
CA ARG A 115 10.03 -14.11 -7.75
C ARG A 115 11.14 -14.09 -6.67
N PRO A 116 11.17 -13.13 -5.73
CA PRO A 116 12.22 -13.05 -4.71
C PRO A 116 12.15 -14.17 -3.66
N ASP A 117 11.06 -14.95 -3.65
CA ASP A 117 10.73 -15.99 -2.67
C ASP A 117 11.32 -17.38 -2.98
N LYS A 118 12.12 -17.54 -4.04
CA LYS A 118 12.66 -18.86 -4.43
C LYS A 118 14.18 -19.01 -4.48
N ASP A 119 14.96 -17.94 -4.34
CA ASP A 119 16.43 -18.03 -4.48
C ASP A 119 17.20 -18.13 -3.15
N SER A 120 16.53 -18.16 -2.00
CA SER A 120 17.18 -18.15 -0.67
C SER A 120 16.97 -19.43 0.17
N TYR A 121 16.84 -20.61 -0.46
CA TYR A 121 17.00 -21.88 0.27
C TYR A 121 17.84 -22.92 -0.49
N PHE A 122 19.16 -22.82 -0.33
CA PHE A 122 20.06 -23.97 -0.40
C PHE A 122 21.10 -23.90 0.72
N PRO A 123 20.96 -24.70 1.78
CA PRO A 123 22.10 -25.37 2.39
C PRO A 123 21.95 -26.88 2.18
N GLY A 124 22.97 -27.48 1.57
CA GLY A 124 22.91 -28.81 0.99
C GLY A 124 22.79 -29.98 1.95
N ARG A 125 22.64 -31.16 1.35
CA ARG A 125 23.28 -32.39 1.81
C ARG A 125 23.79 -33.16 0.61
N GLN A 126 25.11 -33.18 0.48
CA GLN A 126 25.81 -34.36 0.00
C GLN A 126 25.57 -35.48 1.03
N SER A 127 25.13 -36.64 0.57
CA SER A 127 25.39 -37.95 1.17
C SER A 127 25.35 -38.97 0.04
#